data_AF-A0A3D4HS59-F1
#
_entry.id   AF-A0A3D4HS59-F1
#
_cell.length_a   1.000
_cell.length_b   1.000
_cell.length_c   1.000
_cell.angle_alpha   90.00
_cell.angle_beta   90.00
_cell.angle_gamma   90.00
#
_symmetry.space_group_name_H-M   'P 1'
#
loop_
_entity.id
_entity.type
_entity.pdbx_description
1 polymer ?
#
loop_
_entity_poly.entity_id
_entity_poly.type
_entity_poly.pdbx_seq_one_letter_code
_entity_poly.pdbx_strand_id
1 'polypeptide(L)' 'GIITAKTIKSTRTNSIMAFIMLEDLLGTVEVIVFPKDYEKYKSMLEVDQKIFVKGRVTVEEEKPAKLICQKIVSF' A
#
# COMPACT_ATOMS: atom_id res chain seq x y z
N GLY A 1 3.51 4.63 9.19
CA GLY A 1 2.08 4.69 9.51
C GLY A 1 1.58 3.33 9.93
N ILE A 2 0.34 3.26 10.40
CA ILE A 2 -0.36 2.02 10.76
C ILE A 2 -1.26 1.61 9.60
N ILE A 3 -1.30 0.33 9.27
CA ILE A 3 -2.25 -0.19 8.28
C ILE A 3 -3.64 -0.28 8.91
N THR A 4 -4.60 0.49 8.39
CA THR A 4 -6.00 0.46 8.87
C THR A 4 -6.89 -0.42 8.02
N ALA A 5 -6.58 -0.57 6.73
CA ALA A 5 -7.33 -1.44 5.83
C ALA A 5 -6.45 -2.03 4.72
N LYS A 6 -6.82 -3.23 4.25
CA LYS A 6 -6.19 -3.94 3.14
C LYS A 6 -7.24 -4.49 2.20
N THR A 7 -7.21 -4.05 0.95
CA THR A 7 -8.07 -4.56 -0.12
C THR A 7 -7.22 -5.28 -1.16
N ILE A 8 -7.43 -6.58 -1.31
CA ILE A 8 -6.72 -7.39 -2.30
C ILE A 8 -7.54 -7.42 -3.60
N LYS A 9 -6.89 -7.22 -4.74
CA LYS A 9 -7.50 -7.36 -6.06
C LYS A 9 -6.61 -8.21 -6.97
N SER A 10 -7.23 -9.01 -7.82
CA SER A 10 -6.51 -9.73 -8.88
C SER A 10 -6.43 -8.89 -10.14
N THR A 11 -5.27 -8.86 -10.79
CA THR A 11 -5.08 -8.23 -12.10
C THR A 11 -5.60 -9.14 -13.21
N ARG A 12 -5.75 -8.59 -14.43
CA ARG A 12 -6.12 -9.39 -15.62
C ARG A 12 -5.13 -10.51 -15.94
N THR A 13 -3.89 -10.44 -15.43
CA THR A 13 -2.84 -11.46 -15.59
C THR A 13 -2.82 -12.47 -14.44
N ASN A 14 -3.87 -12.54 -13.62
CA ASN A 14 -3.99 -13.43 -12.46
C ASN A 14 -2.94 -13.16 -11.36
N SER A 15 -2.36 -11.96 -11.35
CA SER A 15 -1.40 -11.54 -10.33
C SER A 15 -2.13 -10.76 -9.22
N ILE A 16 -1.71 -10.89 -7.97
CA ILE A 16 -2.41 -10.30 -6.83
C ILE A 16 -1.83 -8.93 -6.51
N MET A 17 -2.62 -7.87 -6.60
CA MET A 17 -2.27 -6.54 -6.10
C MET A 17 -3.03 -6.22 -4.81
N ALA A 18 -2.52 -5.29 -4.00
CA ALA A 18 -3.19 -4.83 -2.80
C ALA A 18 -3.26 -3.30 -2.74
N PHE A 19 -4.39 -2.79 -2.26
CA PHE A 19 -4.57 -1.42 -1.84
C PHE A 19 -4.56 -1.39 -0.32
N ILE A 20 -3.71 -0.55 0.25
CA ILE A 20 -3.50 -0.48 1.68
C ILE A 20 -3.76 0.94 2.13
N MET A 21 -4.60 1.10 3.14
CA MET A 21 -4.81 2.39 3.78
C MET A 21 -3.81 2.50 4.92
N LEU A 22 -2.92 3.48 4.81
CA LEU A 22 -1.93 3.79 5.82
C LEU A 22 -2.33 5.08 6.54
N GLU A 23 -2.52 4.99 7.85
CA GLU A 23 -2.89 6.11 8.70
C GLU A 23 -1.71 6.59 9.54
N ASP A 24 -1.62 7.90 9.72
CA ASP A 24 -0.71 8.58 10.63
C ASP A 24 -1.46 9.72 11.36
N LEU A 25 -0.78 10.41 12.26
CA LEU A 25 -1.35 11.51 13.06
C LEU A 25 -1.97 12.65 12.25
N LEU A 26 -1.54 12.82 10.99
CA LEU A 26 -1.98 13.91 10.12
C LEU A 26 -3.04 13.49 9.08
N GLY A 27 -3.34 12.19 8.96
CA GLY A 27 -4.33 11.69 8.01
C GLY A 27 -4.01 10.31 7.43
N THR A 28 -4.78 9.93 6.41
CA THR A 28 -4.70 8.63 5.74
C THR A 28 -4.20 8.78 4.31
N VAL A 29 -3.36 7.84 3.87
CA VAL A 29 -2.90 7.74 2.48
C VAL A 29 -3.19 6.36 1.91
N GLU A 30 -3.69 6.31 0.68
CA GLU A 30 -3.86 5.05 -0.06
C GLU A 30 -2.54 4.65 -0.72
N VAL A 31 -2.09 3.45 -0.40
CA VAL A 31 -0.87 2.84 -0.93
C VAL A 31 -1.25 1.70 -1.87
N ILE A 32 -0.74 1.77 -3.09
CA ILE A 32 -0.86 0.70 -4.09
C ILE A 32 0.38 -0.18 -4.01
N VAL A 33 0.15 -1.48 -3.80
CA VAL A 33 1.20 -2.51 -3.80
C VAL A 33 1.00 -3.38 -5.04
N PHE A 34 1.95 -3.29 -5.97
CA PHE A 34 1.94 -4.12 -7.17
C PHE A 34 2.26 -5.58 -6.83
N PRO A 35 1.88 -6.54 -7.69
CA PRO A 35 2.01 -7.95 -7.37
C PRO A 35 3.41 -8.42 -6.99
N LYS A 36 4.45 -7.89 -7.65
CA LYS A 36 5.85 -8.21 -7.35
C LYS A 36 6.23 -7.83 -5.90
N ASP A 37 5.76 -6.67 -5.44
CA ASP A 37 6.03 -6.19 -4.08
C ASP A 37 5.13 -6.87 -3.07
N TYR A 38 3.88 -7.16 -3.45
CA TYR A 38 2.91 -7.83 -2.58
C TYR A 38 3.39 -9.23 -2.19
N GLU A 39 3.87 -10.03 -3.13
CA GLU A 39 4.42 -11.35 -2.82
C GLU A 39 5.61 -11.29 -1.87
N LYS A 40 6.48 -10.28 -2.04
CA LYS A 40 7.67 -10.09 -1.22
C LYS A 40 7.35 -9.66 0.21
N TYR A 41 6.37 -8.77 0.39
CA TYR A 41 6.06 -8.16 1.69
C TYR A 41 4.75 -8.66 2.29
N LYS A 42 4.11 -9.70 1.73
CA LYS A 42 2.79 -10.21 2.14
C LYS A 42 2.62 -10.32 3.65
N SER A 43 3.62 -10.87 4.34
CA SER A 43 3.61 -11.08 5.79
C SER A 43 3.66 -9.79 6.62
N MET A 44 4.13 -8.68 6.03
CA MET A 44 4.20 -7.35 6.66
C MET A 44 2.97 -6.49 6.35
N LEU A 45 2.11 -6.93 5.43
CA LEU A 45 0.93 -6.21 4.99
C LEU A 45 -0.32 -6.70 5.72
N GLU A 46 -0.26 -6.73 7.05
CA GLU A 46 -1.42 -7.06 7.89
C GLU A 46 -2.00 -5.81 8.55
N VAL A 47 -3.30 -5.83 8.82
CA VAL A 47 -3.97 -4.73 9.53
C VAL A 47 -3.36 -4.57 10.93
N ASP A 48 -3.33 -3.34 11.44
CA ASP A 48 -2.69 -2.93 12.70
C ASP A 48 -1.15 -3.04 12.73
N GLN A 49 -0.52 -3.42 11.62
CA GLN A 49 0.95 -3.39 11.52
C GLN A 49 1.47 -1.97 11.30
N LYS A 50 2.56 -1.65 12.00
CA LYS A 50 3.33 -0.42 11.81
C LYS A 50 4.39 -0.66 10.74
N ILE A 51 4.28 0.05 9.63
CA ILE A 51 5.23 -0.06 8.53
C ILE A 51 5.68 1.31 8.02
N PHE A 52 6.89 1.32 7.48
CA PHE A 52 7.41 2.40 6.65
C PHE A 52 7.31 1.99 5.19
N VAL A 53 6.56 2.77 4.40
CA VAL A 53 6.47 2.61 2.96
C VAL A 53 7.27 3.72 2.30
N LYS A 54 8.22 3.33 1.45
CA LYS A 54 8.91 4.23 0.54
C LYS A 54 8.45 3.94 -0.88
N GLY A 55 8.18 5.00 -1.62
CA GLY A 55 7.52 4.89 -2.90
C GLY A 55 7.48 6.18 -3.69
N ARG A 56 6.76 6.15 -4.80
CA ARG A 56 6.48 7.32 -5.63
C ARG A 56 5.03 7.74 -5.45
N VAL A 57 4.79 9.03 -5.27
CA VAL A 57 3.44 9.58 -5.24
C VAL A 57 2.98 9.81 -6.69
N THR A 58 1.78 9.35 -6.99
CA THR A 58 1.07 9.64 -8.24
C THR A 58 -0.15 10.48 -7.89
N VAL A 59 -0.25 11.63 -8.55
CA VAL A 59 -1.39 12.52 -8.43
C VAL A 59 -2.12 12.46 -9.77
N GLU A 60 -3.40 12.09 -9.74
CA GLU A 60 -4.30 12.22 -10.89
C GLU A 60 -5.14 13.48 -10.65
N GLU A 61 -5.42 14.26 -11.71
CA GLU A 61 -6.40 15.34 -11.62
C GLU A 61 -7.76 14.76 -11.16
N GLU A 62 -8.41 15.45 -10.23
CA GLU A 62 -9.70 15.09 -9.60
C GLU A 62 -9.72 13.88 -8.64
N LYS A 63 -8.58 13.23 -8.33
CA LYS A 63 -8.54 12.12 -7.34
C LYS A 63 -7.54 12.36 -6.21
N PRO A 64 -7.77 11.76 -5.02
CA PRO A 64 -6.78 11.77 -3.96
C PRO A 64 -5.48 11.11 -4.41
N ALA A 65 -4.35 11.70 -4.00
CA ALA A 65 -3.03 11.21 -4.33
C ALA A 65 -2.82 9.77 -3.84
N LYS A 66 -2.18 8.96 -4.67
CA LYS A 66 -1.89 7.56 -4.38
C LYS A 66 -0.40 7.34 -4.25
N LEU A 67 0.01 6.54 -3.27
CA LEU A 67 1.41 6.17 -3.09
C LEU A 67 1.67 4.81 -3.74
N ILE A 68 2.55 4.75 -4.72
CA ILE A 68 3.03 3.49 -5.30
C ILE A 68 4.17 2.97 -4.43
N CYS A 69 3.97 1.82 -3.79
CA CYS A 69 4.98 1.17 -2.96
C CYS A 69 6.19 0.71 -3.82
N GLN A 70 7.40 0.96 -3.32
CA GLN A 70 8.66 0.42 -3.86
C GLN A 70 9.47 -0.36 -2.82
N LYS A 71 9.40 0.07 -1.55
CA LYS A 71 10.08 -0.61 -0.44
C LYS A 71 9.25 -0.50 0.82
N ILE A 72 9.12 -1.62 1.53
CA ILE A 72 8.48 -1.70 2.83
C ILE A 72 9.55 -2.08 3.86
N VAL A 73 9.53 -1.40 5.00
CA VAL A 73 10.38 -1.69 6.15
C VAL A 73 9.46 -1.81 7.36
N SER A 74 9.64 -2.88 8.14
CA SER A 74 8.97 -3.02 9.44
C SER A 74 9.50 -1.97 10.40
N PHE A 75 8.66 -1.56 11.35
CA PHE A 75 9.12 -0.75 12.48
C PHE A 75 10.08 -1.54 13.37
#